data_AF-A0A955IER9-F1
#
_entry.id   AF-A0A955IER9-F1
#
_cell.length_a   1.000
_cell.length_b   1.000
_cell.length_c   1.000
_cell.angle_alpha   90.00
_cell.angle_beta   90.00
_cell.angle_gamma   90.00
#
_symmetry.space_group_name_H-M   'P 1'
#
loop_
_entity.id
_entity.type
_entity.pdbx_description
1 polymer ?
#
loop_
_entity_poly.entity_id
_entity_poly.type
_entity_poly.pdbx_seq_one_letter_code
_entity_poly.pdbx_strand_id
1 'polypeptide(L)' 'MRWRREGYGGAHVLLVDDVRTTGATLSRAARLIRRLAPDRVVAAVLCCTEADRPKIISQPGF' A
#
# COMPACT_ATOMS: atom_id res chain seq x y z
N MET A 1 2.43 -22.17 -6.79
CA MET A 1 2.21 -21.54 -5.47
C MET A 1 0.83 -21.93 -4.96
N ARG A 2 0.76 -22.68 -3.85
CA ARG A 2 -0.52 -23.17 -3.29
C ARG A 2 -1.03 -22.13 -2.29
N TRP A 3 -1.97 -21.29 -2.71
CA TRP A 3 -2.66 -20.37 -1.81
C TRP A 3 -3.49 -21.20 -0.82
N ARG A 4 -3.17 -21.11 0.47
CA ARG A 4 -3.93 -21.78 1.52
C ARG A 4 -5.35 -21.19 1.51
N ARG A 5 -6.38 -22.04 1.39
CA ARG A 5 -7.80 -21.62 1.40
C ARG A 5 -8.35 -21.31 2.79
N GLU A 6 -7.54 -21.48 3.83
CA GLU A 6 -7.90 -21.15 5.21
C GLU A 6 -7.88 -19.63 5.38
N GLY A 7 -8.89 -19.07 6.05
CA GLY A 7 -8.97 -17.64 6.33
C GLY A 7 -7.74 -17.14 7.10
N TYR A 8 -7.44 -15.84 7.02
CA TYR A 8 -6.29 -15.26 7.73
C TYR A 8 -6.57 -15.02 9.24
N GLY A 9 -7.58 -15.66 9.83
CA GLY A 9 -7.91 -15.55 11.25
C GLY A 9 -6.72 -15.91 12.13
N GLY A 10 -6.36 -15.05 13.09
CA GLY A 10 -5.19 -15.25 13.97
C GLY A 10 -3.83 -14.99 13.28
N ALA A 11 -3.80 -14.61 12.01
CA ALA A 11 -2.56 -14.40 11.27
C ALA A 11 -2.03 -12.97 11.42
N HIS A 12 -0.69 -12.85 11.42
CA HIS A 12 0.01 -11.59 11.23
C HIS A 12 0.47 -11.51 9.78
N VAL A 13 -0.06 -10.56 9.01
CA VAL A 13 0.20 -10.42 7.57
C VAL A 13 1.13 -9.25 7.30
N LEU A 14 2.22 -9.51 6.57
CA LEU A 14 3.11 -8.50 6.01
C LEU A 14 2.85 -8.36 4.50
N LEU A 15 2.43 -7.18 4.08
CA LEU A 15 2.39 -6.80 2.66
C LEU A 15 3.75 -6.24 2.28
N VAL A 16 4.35 -6.80 1.23
CA VAL A 16 5.65 -6.36 0.70
C VAL A 16 5.43 -5.80 -0.70
N ASP A 17 5.93 -4.59 -0.92
CA ASP A 17 5.94 -3.93 -2.23
C ASP A 17 7.28 -3.21 -2.40
N ASP A 18 7.69 -2.92 -3.62
CA ASP A 18 8.96 -2.24 -3.88
C ASP A 18 8.85 -0.73 -3.61
N VAL A 19 7.83 -0.06 -4.16
CA VAL A 19 7.67 1.39 -4.16
C VAL A 19 6.25 1.77 -3.77
N ARG A 20 6.11 2.59 -2.72
CA ARG A 20 4.85 3.27 -2.39
C ARG A 20 4.84 4.67 -2.99
N THR A 21 3.92 4.92 -3.93
CA THR A 21 3.61 6.27 -4.42
C THR A 21 2.53 6.92 -3.54
N THR A 22 1.33 7.15 -4.08
CA THR A 22 0.14 7.59 -3.31
C THR A 22 -0.28 6.58 -2.23
N GLY A 23 0.16 5.33 -2.34
CA GLY A 23 -0.24 4.23 -1.45
C GLY A 23 -1.62 3.65 -1.76
N ALA A 24 -2.24 4.00 -2.89
CA ALA A 24 -3.55 3.48 -3.29
C ALA A 24 -3.55 1.94 -3.43
N THR A 25 -2.51 1.39 -4.06
CA THR A 25 -2.35 -0.05 -4.25
C THR A 25 -2.27 -0.80 -2.92
N LEU A 26 -1.32 -0.43 -2.06
CA LEU A 26 -1.16 -1.01 -0.72
C LEU A 26 -2.42 -0.86 0.14
N SER A 27 -3.10 0.29 0.05
CA SER A 27 -4.35 0.52 0.79
C SER A 27 -5.47 -0.42 0.33
N ARG A 28 -5.59 -0.65 -0.98
CA ARG A 28 -6.56 -1.59 -1.54
C ARG A 28 -6.24 -3.02 -1.12
N ALA A 29 -4.97 -3.42 -1.19
CA ALA A 29 -4.52 -4.74 -0.75
C ALA A 29 -4.81 -4.97 0.74
N ALA A 30 -4.44 -4.01 1.60
CA ALA A 30 -4.70 -4.08 3.04
C ALA A 30 -6.20 -4.20 3.34
N ARG A 31 -7.07 -3.46 2.64
CA ARG A 31 -8.53 -3.57 2.80
C ARG A 31 -9.05 -4.95 2.43
N LEU A 32 -8.55 -5.56 1.35
CA LEU A 32 -8.95 -6.91 0.96
C LEU A 32 -8.52 -7.95 1.99
N ILE A 33 -7.28 -7.87 2.47
CA ILE A 33 -6.76 -8.79 3.48
C ILE A 33 -7.48 -8.66 4.82
N ARG A 34 -7.82 -7.43 5.24
CA ARG A 34 -8.56 -7.19 6.49
C ARG A 34 -9.94 -7.86 6.51
N ARG A 35 -10.58 -8.08 5.36
CA ARG A 35 -11.88 -8.80 5.26
C ARG A 35 -11.79 -10.26 5.69
N LEU A 36 -10.58 -10.79 5.80
CA LEU A 36 -10.29 -12.17 6.21
C LEU A 36 -9.85 -12.26 7.67
N ALA A 37 -10.05 -11.17 8.43
CA ALA A 37 -9.86 -11.06 9.88
C ALA A 37 -8.48 -11.48 10.45
N PRO A 38 -7.34 -11.03 9.87
CA PRO A 38 -6.05 -11.18 10.53
C PRO A 38 -5.94 -10.34 11.80
N ASP A 39 -5.12 -10.79 12.75
CA ASP A 39 -4.80 -10.07 13.99
C ASP A 39 -4.03 -8.78 13.69
N ARG A 40 -3.18 -8.81 12.66
CA ARG A 40 -2.40 -7.65 12.24
C ARG A 40 -2.14 -7.64 10.73
N VAL A 41 -2.18 -6.44 10.15
CA VAL A 41 -1.72 -6.18 8.78
C VAL A 41 -0.70 -5.04 8.82
N VAL A 42 0.52 -5.32 8.39
CA VAL A 42 1.63 -4.36 8.24
C VAL A 42 2.02 -4.27 6.77
N ALA A 43 2.47 -3.10 6.31
CA ALA A 43 3.08 -2.95 5.00
C ALA A 43 4.54 -2.53 5.15
N ALA A 44 5.43 -3.17 4.40
CA ALA A 44 6.82 -2.78 4.26
C ALA A 44 7.10 -2.49 2.79
N VAL A 45 7.79 -1.38 2.54
CA VAL A 45 8.21 -0.98 1.19
C VAL A 45 9.67 -0.58 1.19
N LEU A 46 10.35 -0.82 0.08
CA LEU A 46 11.73 -0.42 -0.09
C LEU A 46 11.86 1.11 -0.28
N CYS A 47 10.89 1.73 -0.97
CA CYS A 47 10.91 3.16 -1.27
C CYS A 47 9.53 3.82 -1.07
N CYS A 48 9.52 5.10 -0.70
CA CYS A 48 8.34 5.96 -0.69
C CYS A 48 8.57 7.18 -1.57
N THR A 49 7.62 7.50 -2.45
CA THR A 49 7.64 8.72 -3.25
C THR A 49 6.44 9.60 -2.89
N GLU A 50 6.65 10.92 -2.82
CA GLU A 50 5.53 11.85 -2.68
C GLU A 50 4.73 11.89 -3.98
N ALA A 51 3.40 11.95 -3.87
CA ALA A 51 2.55 12.21 -5.02
C ALA A 51 2.89 13.61 -5.56
N ASP A 52 3.07 13.70 -6.88
CA ASP A 52 3.47 14.92 -7.58
C ASP A 52 2.54 16.09 -7.17
N ARG A 53 3.03 16.99 -6.31
CA ARG A 53 2.32 18.26 -6.10
C ARG A 53 2.48 19.02 -7.42
N PRO A 54 1.40 19.51 -8.05
CA PRO A 54 1.54 20.28 -9.27
C PRO A 54 2.52 21.43 -8.98
N LYS A 55 3.67 21.43 -9.67
CA LYS A 55 4.56 22.57 -9.68
C LYS A 55 3.77 23.70 -10.32
N ILE A 56 3.25 24.62 -9.51
CA ILE A 56 2.74 25.90 -10.02
C ILE A 56 3.93 26.57 -10.67
N ILE A 57 4.02 26.48 -11.99
CA ILE A 57 5.00 27.19 -12.78
C ILE A 57 4.50 28.63 -12.80
N SER A 58 4.95 29.45 -11.85
CA SER A 58 4.83 30.90 -11.96
C SER A 58 5.63 31.30 -13.19
N GLN A 59 4.95 31.52 -14.31
CA GLN A 59 5.58 32.19 -15.44
C GLN A 59 5.95 33.61 -15.00
N PRO A 60 7.21 34.04 -15.10
CA PRO A 60 7.53 35.45 -14.94
C PRO A 60 6.82 36.20 -16.06
N GLY A 61 5.95 37.13 -15.68
CA GLY A 61 5.31 38.04 -16.64
C GLY A 61 6.38 38.82 -17.39
N PHE A 62 6.32 38.74 -18.72
CA PHE A 62 6.89 39.73 -19.62
C PHE A 62 5.78 40.68 -20.07
#